data_AF-A0A523V4H6-F1
#
_entry.id   AF-A0A523V4H6-F1
#
_cell.length_a   1.000
_cell.length_b   1.000
_cell.length_c   1.000
_cell.angle_alpha   90.00
_cell.angle_beta   90.00
_cell.angle_gamma   90.00
#
_symmetry.space_group_name_H-M   'P 1'
#
loop_
_entity.id
_entity.type
_entity.pdbx_description
1 polymer ?
#
loop_
_entity_poly.entity_id
_entity_poly.type
_entity_poly.pdbx_seq_one_letter_code
_entity_poly.pdbx_strand_id
1 'polypeptide(L)'
;GNLDNDYTAQAKGAMAALSEFDLVVVHIEAPDEAAHDRAIDAKIEAIQKIDGEVISRLRSFPGGIRLLIMPDHPTPIPVQTHTDDPVPFLIWGKEVKPNGAGRFTEAEAEKTGLFLDKGYTIMDRFAKKAGS
;
A
#
# COMPACT_ATOMS: atom_id res chain seq x y z
N GLY A 1 19.72 3.24 6.47
CA GLY A 1 18.43 2.97 7.09
C GLY A 1 18.55 1.85 8.08
N ASN A 2 17.76 1.89 9.16
CA ASN A 2 17.71 0.83 10.14
C ASN A 2 16.84 -0.30 9.55
N LEU A 3 17.49 -1.34 9.00
CA LEU A 3 16.80 -2.49 8.38
C LEU A 3 15.96 -3.31 9.37
N ASP A 4 16.02 -3.00 10.67
CA ASP A 4 15.10 -3.48 11.71
C ASP A 4 13.78 -2.67 11.71
N ASN A 5 13.08 -2.64 10.58
CA ASN A 5 11.69 -2.22 10.60
C ASN A 5 10.86 -3.38 11.15
N ASP A 6 10.34 -3.23 12.38
CA ASP A 6 9.45 -4.22 12.98
C ASP A 6 8.04 -4.09 12.39
N TYR A 7 7.85 -4.69 11.21
CA TYR A 7 6.58 -4.74 10.48
C TYR A 7 5.43 -5.25 11.36
N THR A 8 5.71 -6.25 12.20
CA THR A 8 4.72 -6.81 13.11
C THR A 8 4.32 -5.81 14.20
N ALA A 9 5.26 -5.04 14.77
CA ALA A 9 4.95 -3.97 15.71
C ALA A 9 4.16 -2.83 15.05
N GLN A 10 4.52 -2.41 13.84
CA GLN A 10 3.77 -1.41 13.08
C GLN A 10 2.32 -1.86 12.85
N ALA A 11 2.11 -3.11 12.43
CA ALA A 11 0.78 -3.67 12.23
C ALA A 11 -0.04 -3.72 13.53
N LYS A 12 0.56 -4.13 14.65
CA LYS A 12 -0.09 -4.13 15.96
C LYS A 12 -0.48 -2.72 16.41
N GLY A 13 0.42 -1.75 16.25
CA GLY A 13 0.14 -0.34 16.55
C GLY A 13 -1.02 0.21 15.71
N ALA A 14 -1.05 -0.12 14.42
CA ALA A 14 -2.13 0.27 13.54
C ALA A 14 -3.48 -0.35 13.95
N MET A 15 -3.50 -1.63 14.33
CA MET A 15 -4.72 -2.28 14.83
C MET A 15 -5.20 -1.67 16.16
N ALA A 16 -4.29 -1.34 17.07
CA ALA A 16 -4.66 -0.66 18.31
C ALA A 16 -5.28 0.72 18.00
N ALA A 17 -4.64 1.51 17.13
CA ALA A 17 -5.15 2.82 16.71
C ALA A 17 -6.52 2.73 16.02
N LEU A 18 -6.77 1.70 15.21
CA LEU A 18 -8.08 1.48 14.56
C LEU A 18 -9.23 1.24 15.56
N SER A 19 -8.92 0.93 16.82
CA SER A 19 -9.94 0.81 17.87
C SER A 19 -10.36 2.17 18.45
N GLU A 20 -9.59 3.22 18.18
CA GLU A 20 -9.78 4.57 18.72
C GLU A 20 -10.02 5.63 17.64
N PHE A 21 -9.57 5.38 16.40
CA PHE A 21 -9.60 6.32 15.29
C PHE A 21 -10.28 5.73 14.05
N ASP A 22 -11.00 6.59 13.30
CA ASP A 22 -11.66 6.20 12.05
C ASP A 22 -10.70 6.03 10.86
N LEU A 23 -9.53 6.66 10.93
CA LEU A 23 -8.49 6.63 9.90
C LEU A 23 -7.11 6.47 10.54
N VAL A 24 -6.36 5.48 10.07
CA VAL A 24 -4.98 5.21 10.47
C VAL A 24 -4.12 5.12 9.22
N VAL A 25 -2.99 5.84 9.24
CA VAL A 25 -2.00 5.81 8.16
C VAL A 25 -0.78 5.04 8.65
N VAL A 26 -0.32 4.07 7.85
CA VAL A 26 0.89 3.30 8.11
C VAL A 26 1.88 3.61 6.99
N HIS A 27 3.05 4.14 7.35
CA HIS A 27 4.14 4.44 6.42
C HIS A 27 5.30 3.47 6.60
N ILE A 28 5.87 3.00 5.49
CA ILE A 28 6.91 1.97 5.47
C ILE A 28 7.97 2.34 4.43
N GLU A 29 9.13 2.78 4.90
CA GLU A 29 10.24 3.30 4.06
C GLU A 29 11.11 2.21 3.43
N ALA A 30 11.15 1.00 4.02
CA ALA A 30 12.15 -0.02 3.69
C ALA A 30 12.23 -0.39 2.18
N PRO A 31 11.13 -0.47 1.40
CA PRO A 31 11.22 -0.71 -0.03
C PRO A 31 11.91 0.40 -0.83
N ASP A 32 11.80 1.64 -0.36
CA ASP A 32 12.42 2.82 -0.99
C ASP A 32 13.92 2.87 -0.71
N GLU A 33 14.32 2.70 0.55
CA GLU A 33 15.74 2.63 0.94
C GLU A 33 16.48 1.53 0.16
N ALA A 34 15.87 0.34 0.05
CA ALA A 34 16.46 -0.77 -0.71
C ALA A 34 16.59 -0.46 -2.21
N ALA A 35 15.69 0.36 -2.76
CA ALA A 35 15.76 0.77 -4.17
C ALA A 35 16.89 1.76 -4.42
N HIS A 36 17.07 2.74 -3.53
CA HIS A 36 18.20 3.66 -3.55
C HIS A 36 19.55 2.90 -3.50
N ASP A 37 19.63 1.87 -2.66
CA ASP A 37 20.85 1.06 -2.48
C ASP A 37 21.08 -0.01 -3.58
N ARG A 38 20.22 -0.11 -4.60
CA ARG A 38 20.22 -1.20 -5.61
C ARG A 38 20.12 -2.62 -5.01
N ALA A 39 19.59 -2.74 -3.80
CA ALA A 39 19.45 -4.00 -3.11
C ALA A 39 18.15 -4.70 -3.57
N ILE A 40 18.20 -5.37 -4.73
CA ILE A 40 17.04 -6.06 -5.33
C ILE A 40 16.40 -7.04 -4.35
N ASP A 41 17.22 -7.92 -3.76
CA ASP A 41 16.74 -8.95 -2.84
C ASP A 41 16.11 -8.34 -1.58
N ALA A 42 16.71 -7.27 -1.05
CA ALA A 42 16.17 -6.55 0.10
C ALA A 42 14.84 -5.86 -0.22
N LYS A 43 14.68 -5.27 -1.42
CA LYS A 43 13.42 -4.67 -1.86
C LYS A 43 12.32 -5.72 -1.98
N ILE A 44 12.63 -6.89 -2.56
CA ILE A 44 11.71 -8.02 -2.66
C ILE A 44 11.31 -8.51 -1.26
N GLU A 45 12.29 -8.73 -0.38
CA GLU A 45 12.05 -9.17 1.00
C GLU A 45 11.17 -8.18 1.77
N ALA A 46 11.44 -6.88 1.65
CA ALA A 46 10.64 -5.83 2.27
C ALA A 46 9.18 -5.90 1.81
N ILE A 47 8.93 -5.99 0.50
CA ILE A 47 7.56 -6.12 -0.05
C ILE A 47 6.87 -7.39 0.47
N GLN A 48 7.57 -8.52 0.51
CA GLN A 48 7.02 -9.78 1.03
C GLN A 48 6.68 -9.70 2.52
N LYS A 49 7.54 -9.07 3.33
CA LYS A 49 7.28 -8.82 4.75
C LYS A 49 6.10 -7.88 4.96
N ILE A 50 5.97 -6.83 4.16
CA ILE A 50 4.80 -5.93 4.21
C ILE A 50 3.51 -6.71 3.93
N ASP A 51 3.47 -7.53 2.87
CA ASP A 51 2.29 -8.33 2.54
C ASP A 51 1.95 -9.34 3.66
N GLY A 52 2.94 -10.11 4.11
CA GLY A 52 2.75 -11.19 5.07
C GLY A 52 2.54 -10.73 6.51
N GLU A 53 3.20 -9.67 6.95
CA GLU A 53 3.21 -9.24 8.35
C GLU A 53 2.33 -8.02 8.62
N VAL A 54 2.11 -7.14 7.63
CA VAL A 54 1.29 -5.94 7.81
C VAL A 54 -0.08 -6.15 7.19
N ILE A 55 -0.14 -6.34 5.87
CA ILE A 55 -1.40 -6.38 5.13
C ILE A 55 -2.26 -7.57 5.57
N SER A 56 -1.67 -8.75 5.70
CA SER A 56 -2.37 -9.95 6.18
C SER A 56 -3.03 -9.76 7.56
N ARG A 57 -2.34 -9.06 8.48
CA ARG A 57 -2.87 -8.78 9.82
C ARG A 57 -3.98 -7.75 9.79
N LEU A 58 -3.77 -6.64 9.09
CA LEU A 58 -4.78 -5.58 8.95
C LEU A 58 -6.08 -6.12 8.33
N ARG A 59 -5.98 -6.98 7.31
CA ARG A 59 -7.15 -7.64 6.70
C ARG A 59 -7.96 -8.49 7.68
N SER A 60 -7.34 -8.94 8.77
CA SER A 60 -7.97 -9.75 9.82
C SER A 60 -8.56 -8.91 10.96
N PHE A 61 -8.58 -7.58 10.84
CA PHE A 61 -9.11 -6.70 11.89
C PHE A 61 -10.60 -6.97 12.19
N PRO A 62 -10.97 -7.16 13.48
CA PRO A 62 -12.36 -7.40 13.88
C PRO A 62 -13.32 -6.27 13.48
N GLY A 63 -14.52 -6.61 13.03
CA GLY A 63 -15.52 -5.63 12.54
C GLY A 63 -15.34 -5.25 11.05
N GLY A 64 -14.18 -5.57 10.49
CA GLY A 64 -13.81 -5.30 9.10
C GLY A 64 -13.38 -3.85 8.90
N ILE A 65 -12.44 -3.65 7.98
CA ILE A 65 -11.87 -2.35 7.62
C ILE A 65 -11.91 -2.15 6.11
N ARG A 66 -11.67 -0.92 5.68
CA ARG A 66 -11.29 -0.61 4.31
C ARG A 66 -9.81 -0.24 4.29
N LEU A 67 -9.09 -0.77 3.31
CA LEU A 67 -7.66 -0.54 3.10
C LEU A 67 -7.45 0.22 1.79
N LEU A 68 -6.58 1.23 1.83
CA LEU A 68 -5.96 1.84 0.68
C LEU A 68 -4.46 1.55 0.77
N ILE A 69 -3.91 0.91 -0.25
CA ILE A 69 -2.50 0.51 -0.32
C ILE A 69 -1.92 1.09 -1.59
N MET A 70 -0.85 1.87 -1.48
CA MET A 70 -0.10 2.42 -2.60
C MET A 70 1.29 2.87 -2.12
N PRO A 71 2.32 2.82 -2.98
CA PRO A 71 3.49 3.66 -2.82
C PRO A 71 3.09 5.14 -2.95
N ASP A 72 3.86 6.04 -2.35
CA ASP A 72 3.72 7.49 -2.53
C ASP A 72 4.46 7.98 -3.78
N HIS A 73 5.58 7.34 -4.14
CA HIS A 73 6.30 7.56 -5.39
C HIS A 73 7.01 6.29 -5.90
N PRO A 74 7.36 6.23 -7.19
CA PRO A 74 8.23 5.19 -7.70
C PRO A 74 9.71 5.52 -7.42
N THR A 75 10.46 4.50 -7.01
CA THR A 75 11.93 4.55 -6.94
C THR A 75 12.47 3.35 -7.70
N PRO A 76 12.65 3.45 -9.03
CA PRO A 76 13.12 2.33 -9.85
C PRO A 76 14.57 1.98 -9.52
N ILE A 77 14.86 0.70 -9.29
CA ILE A 77 16.21 0.20 -8.95
C ILE A 77 17.30 0.68 -9.93
N PRO A 78 17.09 0.67 -11.27
CA PRO A 78 18.11 1.15 -12.19
C PRO A 78 18.42 2.64 -12.03
N VAL A 79 17.40 3.43 -11.65
CA VAL A 79 17.44 4.89 -11.53
C VAL A 79 17.98 5.34 -10.17
N GLN A 80 17.72 4.57 -9.09
CA GLN A 80 18.12 4.87 -7.70
C GLN A 80 17.63 6.22 -7.16
N THR A 81 16.67 6.84 -7.81
CA THR A 81 16.04 8.06 -7.36
C THR A 81 14.59 8.06 -7.81
N HIS A 82 13.81 8.99 -7.28
CA HIS A 82 12.39 9.04 -7.52
C HIS A 82 12.13 9.41 -8.99
N THR A 83 11.12 8.79 -9.58
CA THR A 83 10.60 9.19 -10.90
C THR A 83 9.18 9.71 -10.78
N ASP A 84 8.64 10.26 -11.86
CA ASP A 84 7.27 10.76 -11.96
C ASP A 84 6.31 9.74 -12.60
N ASP A 85 6.76 8.50 -12.79
CA ASP A 85 5.92 7.41 -13.27
C ASP A 85 4.73 7.18 -12.32
N PRO A 86 3.57 6.77 -12.83
CA PRO A 86 2.42 6.49 -11.98
C PRO A 86 2.65 5.25 -11.12
N VAL A 87 2.13 5.29 -9.89
CA VAL A 87 2.16 4.17 -8.94
C VAL A 87 0.84 3.40 -8.94
N PRO A 88 0.86 2.07 -8.75
CA PRO A 88 -0.36 1.30 -8.60
C PRO A 88 -0.99 1.58 -7.23
N PHE A 89 -2.32 1.53 -7.15
CA PHE A 89 -3.04 1.56 -5.89
C PHE A 89 -4.07 0.43 -5.79
N LEU A 90 -4.37 0.02 -4.57
CA LEU A 90 -5.38 -0.97 -4.24
C LEU A 90 -6.32 -0.42 -3.19
N ILE A 91 -7.62 -0.41 -3.48
CA ILE A 91 -8.66 -0.22 -2.47
C ILE A 91 -9.29 -1.59 -2.22
N TRP A 92 -9.37 -2.01 -0.95
CA TRP A 92 -9.94 -3.28 -0.54
C TRP A 92 -10.88 -3.10 0.65
N GLY A 93 -11.95 -3.89 0.71
CA GLY A 93 -12.86 -3.92 1.85
C GLY A 93 -14.33 -3.91 1.45
N LYS A 94 -15.20 -3.63 2.42
CA LYS A 94 -16.66 -3.57 2.19
C LYS A 94 -17.00 -2.54 1.11
N GLU A 95 -17.99 -2.87 0.29
CA GLU A 95 -18.55 -1.99 -0.76
C GLU A 95 -17.59 -1.60 -1.90
N VAL A 96 -16.42 -2.25 -1.98
CA VAL A 96 -15.50 -2.08 -3.11
C VAL A 96 -15.83 -3.11 -4.18
N LYS A 97 -16.16 -2.65 -5.40
CA LYS A 97 -16.41 -3.54 -6.53
C LYS A 97 -15.08 -3.98 -7.15
N PRO A 98 -14.85 -5.29 -7.35
CA PRO A 98 -13.66 -5.76 -8.05
C PRO A 98 -13.68 -5.29 -9.51
N ASN A 99 -12.51 -4.96 -10.04
CA ASN A 99 -12.32 -4.50 -11.42
C ASN A 99 -11.64 -5.54 -12.32
N GLY A 100 -11.50 -6.79 -11.85
CA GLY A 100 -10.91 -7.89 -12.60
C GLY A 100 -9.41 -8.10 -12.41
N ALA A 101 -8.70 -7.21 -11.69
CA ALA A 101 -7.31 -7.45 -11.30
C ALA A 101 -7.21 -8.61 -10.30
N GLY A 102 -6.26 -9.52 -10.54
CA GLY A 102 -5.98 -10.69 -9.70
C GLY A 102 -4.74 -10.51 -8.82
N ARG A 103 -3.87 -9.54 -9.14
CA ARG A 103 -2.61 -9.26 -8.43
C ARG A 103 -2.38 -7.76 -8.31
N PHE A 104 -1.69 -7.36 -7.25
CA PHE A 104 -1.24 -5.98 -7.08
C PHE A 104 0.15 -5.80 -7.68
N THR A 105 0.20 -5.41 -8.94
CA THR A 105 1.43 -5.07 -9.68
C THR A 105 1.15 -3.92 -10.65
N GLU A 106 2.18 -3.21 -11.08
CA GLU A 106 2.11 -2.13 -12.07
C GLU A 106 1.44 -2.61 -13.37
N ALA A 107 1.86 -3.78 -13.88
CA ALA A 107 1.34 -4.35 -15.12
C ALA A 107 -0.13 -4.81 -15.03
N GLU A 108 -0.60 -5.22 -13.85
CA GLU A 108 -2.03 -5.50 -13.65
C GLU A 108 -2.84 -4.23 -13.49
N ALA A 109 -2.33 -3.23 -12.76
CA ALA A 109 -2.98 -1.94 -12.60
C ALA A 109 -3.23 -1.26 -13.95
N GLU A 110 -2.21 -1.25 -14.83
CA GLU A 110 -2.31 -0.69 -16.20
C GLU A 110 -3.46 -1.33 -17.00
N LYS A 111 -3.61 -2.66 -16.93
CA LYS A 111 -4.67 -3.40 -17.65
C LYS A 111 -6.09 -3.04 -17.19
N THR A 112 -6.25 -2.50 -15.98
CA THR A 112 -7.58 -2.11 -15.48
C THR A 112 -8.11 -0.84 -16.17
N GLY A 113 -7.24 -0.03 -16.77
CA GLY A 113 -7.57 1.26 -17.35
C GLY A 113 -8.03 2.32 -16.33
N LEU A 114 -8.00 2.01 -15.03
CA LEU A 114 -8.35 2.95 -13.97
C LEU A 114 -7.14 3.83 -13.65
N PHE A 115 -7.19 5.07 -14.12
CA PHE A 115 -6.15 6.06 -13.89
C PHE A 115 -6.70 7.27 -13.14
N LEU A 116 -5.96 7.74 -12.13
CA LEU A 116 -6.25 8.97 -11.40
C LEU A 116 -5.14 9.98 -11.66
N ASP A 117 -5.43 10.96 -12.52
CA ASP A 117 -4.48 12.04 -12.86
C ASP A 117 -4.11 12.88 -11.63
N LYS A 118 -5.11 13.16 -10.78
CA LYS A 118 -4.94 13.94 -9.55
C LYS A 118 -4.86 13.01 -8.35
N GLY A 119 -3.66 12.60 -7.97
CA GLY A 119 -3.42 11.64 -6.88
C GLY A 119 -4.14 11.99 -5.56
N TYR A 120 -4.23 13.28 -5.21
CA TYR A 120 -4.91 13.73 -3.98
C TYR A 120 -6.41 13.37 -3.93
N THR A 121 -7.04 13.09 -5.07
CA THR A 121 -8.46 12.69 -5.15
C THR A 121 -8.70 11.24 -4.71
N ILE A 122 -7.64 10.47 -4.47
CA ILE A 122 -7.78 9.06 -4.05
C ILE A 122 -8.49 8.92 -2.71
N MET A 123 -8.31 9.89 -1.81
CA MET A 123 -8.97 9.87 -0.50
C MET A 123 -10.47 10.05 -0.62
N ASP A 124 -10.94 10.89 -1.55
CA ASP A 124 -12.37 11.02 -1.84
C ASP A 124 -12.94 9.67 -2.31
N ARG A 125 -12.20 8.97 -3.17
CA ARG A 125 -12.58 7.63 -3.66
C ARG A 125 -12.58 6.58 -2.55
N PHE A 126 -11.60 6.63 -1.66
CA PHE A 126 -11.48 5.72 -0.51
C PHE A 126 -12.60 5.92 0.51
N ALA A 127 -12.93 7.18 0.83
CA ALA A 127 -13.95 7.55 1.80
C ALA A 127 -15.38 7.38 1.27
N LYS A 128 -15.57 7.33 -0.06
CA LYS A 128 -16.90 7.22 -0.67
C LYS A 128 -17.59 5.91 -0.27
N LYS A 129 -18.81 6.01 0.29
CA LYS A 129 -19.66 4.85 0.57
C LYS A 129 -20.39 4.42 -0.70
N ALA A 130 -20.74 3.15 -0.86
CA ALA A 130 -21.58 2.75 -1.98
C ALA A 130 -22.97 3.39 -1.84
N GLY A 131 -23.38 4.17 -2.84
CA GLY A 131 -24.72 4.78 -2.92
C GLY A 131 -24.80 6.27 -2.57
N SER A 132 -23.67 6.95 -2.29
CA SER A 132 -23.57 8.41 -2.19
C SER A 132 -23.02 9.05 -3.47
#